data_AF-A0A3D3I296-F1
#
_entry.id   AF-A0A3D3I296-F1
#
_cell.length_a   1.000
_cell.length_b   1.000
_cell.length_c   1.000
_cell.angle_alpha   90.00
_cell.angle_beta   90.00
_cell.angle_gamma   90.00
#
_symmetry.space_group_name_H-M   'P 1'
#
loop_
_entity.id
_entity.type
_entity.pdbx_description
1 polymer ?
#
loop_
_entity_poly.entity_id
_entity_poly.type
_entity_poly.pdbx_seq_one_letter_code
_entity_poly.pdbx_strand_id
1 'polypeptide(L)'
;MPMRRMPQPLGRTNETYPPVWLRLEMPALPEQDAVAEMVGAAVASGCPLDVSAGTSIWGPHLVAHQPVLLARSTFEIEHAQDRNHAFDLVSAHLIMTLSSLTRPMLDFYCLRIRRAVEEFQLDGALEALETARQDGLVRMVGFAPQGSSLAAMSLWQFHDAFDIVLVPSSDAVMAETLVPLAQDRRVGVVWDGGEPLANQATLVTVRSAADVARYTEGG
;
A
#
# COMPACT_ATOMS: atom_id res chain seq x y z
N MET A 1 -6.31 2.26 30.92
CA MET A 1 -6.00 3.43 30.08
C MET A 1 -5.31 2.88 28.84
N PRO A 2 -6.00 2.71 27.70
CA PRO A 2 -5.32 2.28 26.48
C PRO A 2 -4.29 3.36 26.11
N MET A 3 -3.03 2.93 25.90
CA MET A 3 -1.97 3.84 25.50
C MET A 3 -2.31 4.37 24.11
N ARG A 4 -2.49 5.69 24.00
CA ARG A 4 -2.73 6.38 22.74
C ARG A 4 -1.56 6.08 21.80
N ARG A 5 -1.83 5.35 20.71
CA ARG A 5 -0.78 4.91 19.78
C ARG A 5 -0.18 6.15 19.09
N MET A 6 1.11 6.43 19.30
CA MET A 6 1.75 7.63 18.77
C MET A 6 2.22 7.40 17.33
N PRO A 7 2.08 8.40 16.44
CA PRO A 7 2.68 8.36 15.11
C PRO A 7 4.20 8.15 15.19
N GLN A 8 4.74 7.28 14.33
CA GLN A 8 6.18 7.02 14.26
C GLN A 8 6.72 7.30 12.85
N PRO A 9 7.99 7.75 12.72
CA PRO A 9 8.64 7.88 11.43
C PRO A 9 8.65 6.55 10.69
N LEU A 10 8.20 6.53 9.44
CA LEU A 10 8.14 5.31 8.65
C LEU A 10 9.41 5.12 7.83
N GLY A 11 10.41 4.45 8.40
CA GLY A 11 11.70 4.23 7.74
C GLY A 11 12.37 5.55 7.30
N ARG A 12 12.89 5.59 6.08
CA ARG A 12 13.62 6.72 5.48
C ARG A 12 12.72 7.84 4.97
N THR A 13 11.40 7.69 5.04
CA THR A 13 10.43 8.71 4.61
C THR A 13 10.54 9.99 5.44
N ASN A 14 11.06 9.90 6.67
CA ASN A 14 11.09 10.98 7.67
C ASN A 14 9.72 11.58 8.01
N GLU A 15 8.63 10.95 7.54
CA GLU A 15 7.25 11.34 7.82
C GLU A 15 6.64 10.40 8.86
N THR A 16 5.79 10.96 9.73
CA THR A 16 5.10 10.21 10.77
C THR A 16 3.68 9.89 10.36
N TYR A 17 3.31 8.62 10.45
CA TYR A 17 1.96 8.15 10.14
C TYR A 17 1.29 7.52 11.36
N PRO A 18 -0.05 7.56 11.46
CA PRO A 18 -0.78 6.72 12.40
C PRO A 18 -0.37 5.24 12.24
N PRO A 19 -0.28 4.47 13.34
CA PRO A 19 0.10 3.06 13.27
C PRO A 19 -1.02 2.17 12.75
N VAL A 20 -2.22 2.72 12.55
CA VAL A 20 -3.34 2.02 11.90
C VAL A 20 -3.52 2.62 10.52
N TRP A 21 -3.51 1.76 9.51
CA TRP A 21 -3.81 2.09 8.12
C TRP A 21 -5.07 1.32 7.74
N LEU A 22 -5.93 1.88 6.90
CA LEU A 22 -7.24 1.32 6.61
C LEU A 22 -7.29 0.82 5.17
N ARG A 23 -7.47 -0.49 4.97
CA ARG A 23 -7.83 -1.05 3.66
C ARG A 23 -9.33 -0.99 3.50
N LEU A 24 -9.77 -0.21 2.52
CA LEU A 24 -11.17 -0.14 2.15
C LEU A 24 -11.56 -1.40 1.38
N GLU A 25 -12.56 -2.12 1.89
CA GLU A 25 -13.24 -3.18 1.16
C GLU A 25 -14.74 -2.89 1.11
N MET A 26 -15.42 -3.44 0.10
CA MET A 26 -16.85 -3.24 -0.04
C MET A 26 -17.61 -3.69 1.21
N PRO A 27 -18.55 -2.86 1.72
CA PRO A 27 -19.48 -3.28 2.74
C PRO A 27 -20.25 -4.53 2.31
N ALA A 28 -20.36 -5.50 3.21
CA ALA A 28 -21.05 -6.76 2.92
C ALA A 28 -22.57 -6.58 2.73
N LEU A 29 -23.14 -5.52 3.31
CA LEU A 29 -24.57 -5.20 3.23
C LEU A 29 -24.74 -3.85 2.54
N PRO A 30 -25.50 -3.78 1.43
CA PRO A 30 -25.72 -2.56 0.68
C PRO A 30 -26.82 -1.73 1.37
N GLU A 31 -26.47 -1.04 2.44
CA GLU A 31 -27.29 0.06 2.94
C GLU A 31 -27.04 1.30 2.09
N GLN A 32 -28.08 2.12 1.94
CA GLN A 32 -28.16 3.18 0.92
C GLN A 32 -27.03 4.24 1.02
N ASP A 33 -26.36 4.34 2.18
CA ASP A 33 -25.26 5.30 2.41
C ASP A 33 -24.00 4.67 3.05
N ALA A 34 -23.95 3.34 3.22
CA ALA A 34 -22.88 2.66 3.96
C ALA A 34 -21.47 2.96 3.44
N VAL A 35 -21.33 3.09 2.12
CA VAL A 35 -20.04 3.45 1.49
C VAL A 35 -19.62 4.87 1.86
N ALA A 36 -20.54 5.84 1.74
CA ALA A 36 -20.24 7.23 2.03
C ALA A 36 -19.92 7.44 3.52
N GLU A 37 -20.65 6.78 4.42
CA GLU A 37 -20.39 6.82 5.86
C GLU A 37 -19.04 6.20 6.22
N MET A 38 -18.73 5.02 5.68
CA MET A 38 -17.44 4.36 5.92
C MET A 38 -16.27 5.21 5.41
N VAL A 39 -16.37 5.75 4.20
CA VAL A 39 -15.32 6.62 3.63
C VAL A 39 -15.19 7.92 4.44
N GLY A 40 -16.31 8.52 4.85
CA GLY A 40 -16.32 9.71 5.70
C GLY A 40 -15.62 9.47 7.04
N ALA A 41 -15.93 8.36 7.70
CA ALA A 41 -15.24 7.96 8.94
C ALA A 41 -13.74 7.69 8.70
N ALA A 42 -13.40 6.98 7.62
CA ALA A 42 -12.01 6.66 7.29
C ALA A 42 -11.18 7.93 7.03
N VAL A 43 -11.72 8.89 6.28
CA VAL A 43 -11.11 10.21 6.06
C VAL A 43 -10.95 10.96 7.38
N ALA A 44 -12.00 11.03 8.20
CA ALA A 44 -11.98 11.76 9.46
C ALA A 44 -10.95 11.20 10.46
N SER A 45 -10.62 9.91 10.36
CA SER A 45 -9.60 9.28 11.21
C SER A 45 -8.17 9.78 10.94
N GLY A 46 -7.92 10.39 9.77
CA GLY A 46 -6.57 10.82 9.34
C GLY A 46 -5.59 9.66 9.06
N CYS A 47 -6.06 8.42 9.02
CA CYS A 47 -5.24 7.25 8.72
C CYS A 47 -4.99 7.11 7.21
N PRO A 48 -3.83 6.59 6.78
CA PRO A 48 -3.60 6.24 5.38
C PRO A 48 -4.60 5.18 4.89
N LEU A 49 -5.08 5.35 3.66
CA LEU A 49 -6.11 4.50 3.07
C LEU A 49 -5.54 3.66 1.92
N ASP A 50 -5.60 2.33 2.05
CA ASP A 50 -5.38 1.42 0.92
C ASP A 50 -6.68 1.31 0.11
N VAL A 51 -6.64 1.85 -1.11
CA VAL A 51 -7.78 1.93 -2.04
C VAL A 51 -7.69 0.91 -3.17
N SER A 52 -6.77 -0.06 -3.08
CA SER A 52 -6.48 -1.02 -4.16
C SER A 52 -7.69 -1.87 -4.54
N ALA A 53 -8.56 -2.18 -3.57
CA ALA A 53 -9.77 -2.95 -3.82
C ALA A 53 -10.88 -2.02 -4.33
N GLY A 54 -10.98 -1.82 -5.65
CA GLY A 54 -12.07 -1.06 -6.26
C GLY A 54 -11.86 0.46 -6.29
N THR A 55 -10.72 0.92 -6.84
CA THR A 55 -10.35 2.33 -6.97
C THR A 55 -11.45 3.23 -7.55
N SER A 56 -12.22 2.74 -8.53
CA SER A 56 -13.34 3.45 -9.16
C SER A 56 -14.54 3.66 -8.24
N ILE A 57 -14.69 2.82 -7.21
CA ILE A 57 -15.75 2.93 -6.20
C ILE A 57 -15.43 4.08 -5.25
N TRP A 58 -14.17 4.19 -4.82
CA TRP A 58 -13.76 5.14 -3.80
C TRP A 58 -13.58 6.56 -4.34
N GLY A 59 -13.14 6.70 -5.59
CA GLY A 59 -12.84 7.98 -6.24
C GLY A 59 -13.86 9.08 -5.95
N PRO A 60 -15.16 8.89 -6.29
CA PRO A 60 -16.21 9.89 -6.07
C PRO A 60 -16.34 10.38 -4.62
N HIS A 61 -16.05 9.51 -3.64
CA HIS A 61 -16.15 9.83 -2.21
C HIS A 61 -14.88 10.49 -1.65
N LEU A 62 -13.75 10.41 -2.35
CA LEU A 62 -12.45 10.91 -1.87
C LEU A 62 -12.05 12.28 -2.44
N VAL A 63 -12.70 12.74 -3.52
CA VAL A 63 -12.33 13.95 -4.28
C VAL A 63 -12.11 15.17 -3.39
N ALA A 64 -12.99 15.39 -2.40
CA ALA A 64 -12.99 16.59 -1.57
C ALA A 64 -11.99 16.56 -0.40
N HIS A 65 -11.41 15.40 -0.07
CA HIS A 65 -10.81 15.20 1.26
C HIS A 65 -9.29 15.08 1.27
N GLN A 66 -8.65 14.96 0.10
CA GLN A 66 -7.20 14.87 -0.07
C GLN A 66 -6.48 13.93 0.95
N PRO A 67 -7.00 12.74 1.28
CA PRO A 67 -6.36 11.87 2.29
C PRO A 67 -5.06 11.26 1.75
N VAL A 68 -4.27 10.69 2.65
CA VAL A 68 -3.08 9.90 2.31
C VAL A 68 -3.55 8.58 1.67
N LEU A 69 -3.18 8.34 0.42
CA LEU A 69 -3.61 7.17 -0.34
C LEU A 69 -2.48 6.21 -0.65
N LEU A 70 -2.75 4.93 -0.43
CA LEU A 70 -1.96 3.81 -0.91
C LEU A 70 -2.73 3.06 -1.99
N ALA A 71 -2.06 2.75 -3.09
CA ALA A 71 -2.54 1.77 -4.05
C ALA A 71 -1.46 0.73 -4.34
N ARG A 72 -1.88 -0.46 -4.74
CA ARG A 72 -0.99 -1.56 -5.10
C ARG A 72 -1.13 -1.85 -6.59
N SER A 73 -0.04 -2.19 -7.26
CA SER A 73 -0.06 -2.58 -8.66
C SER A 73 -0.88 -3.85 -8.87
N THR A 74 -1.08 -4.24 -10.13
CA THR A 74 -1.49 -5.61 -10.47
C THR A 74 -0.28 -6.56 -10.45
N PHE A 75 -0.51 -7.82 -10.80
CA PHE A 75 0.54 -8.82 -11.03
C PHE A 75 0.93 -8.93 -12.51
N GLU A 76 0.45 -8.03 -13.37
CA GLU A 76 0.61 -8.18 -14.82
C GLU A 76 2.09 -8.14 -15.25
N ILE A 77 2.96 -7.49 -14.47
CA ILE A 77 4.40 -7.46 -14.74
C ILE A 77 5.00 -8.86 -14.86
N GLU A 78 4.41 -9.85 -14.18
CA GLU A 78 4.85 -11.25 -14.19
C GLU A 78 4.68 -11.88 -15.59
N HIS A 79 3.86 -11.29 -16.46
CA HIS A 79 3.60 -11.70 -17.84
C HIS A 79 4.25 -10.81 -18.89
N ALA A 80 5.03 -9.81 -18.47
CA ALA A 80 5.74 -8.94 -19.40
C ALA A 80 6.71 -9.76 -20.26
N GLN A 81 6.79 -9.41 -21.54
CA GLN A 81 7.56 -10.13 -22.56
C GLN A 81 8.97 -9.56 -22.73
N ASP A 82 9.15 -8.29 -22.35
CA ASP A 82 10.40 -7.57 -22.34
C ASP A 82 10.32 -6.41 -21.32
N ARG A 83 11.41 -5.66 -21.22
CA ARG A 83 11.55 -4.54 -20.29
C ARG A 83 10.55 -3.41 -20.55
N ASN A 84 10.30 -3.07 -21.82
CA ASN A 84 9.39 -1.98 -22.18
C ASN A 84 7.94 -2.36 -21.87
N HIS A 85 7.57 -3.61 -22.15
CA HIS A 85 6.24 -4.12 -21.79
C HIS A 85 6.03 -4.09 -20.26
N ALA A 86 7.04 -4.43 -19.45
CA ALA A 86 6.94 -4.32 -18.00
C ALA A 86 6.76 -2.87 -17.53
N PHE A 87 7.52 -1.93 -18.12
CA PHE A 87 7.37 -0.50 -17.88
C PHE A 87 5.94 -0.01 -18.20
N ASP A 88 5.43 -0.38 -19.37
CA ASP A 88 4.12 0.03 -19.86
C ASP A 88 3.00 -0.49 -18.96
N LEU A 89 3.09 -1.75 -18.49
CA LEU A 89 2.09 -2.35 -17.60
C LEU A 89 1.99 -1.61 -16.25
N VAL A 90 3.12 -1.27 -15.65
CA VAL A 90 3.15 -0.51 -14.38
C VAL A 90 2.60 0.89 -14.58
N SER A 91 3.07 1.58 -15.63
CA SER A 91 2.68 2.95 -15.94
C SER A 91 1.19 3.07 -16.27
N ALA A 92 0.67 2.16 -17.12
CA ALA A 92 -0.74 2.13 -17.49
C ALA A 92 -1.64 1.90 -16.27
N HIS A 93 -1.28 0.96 -15.39
CA HIS A 93 -2.06 0.71 -14.18
C HIS A 93 -2.06 1.91 -13.23
N LEU A 94 -0.90 2.57 -13.05
CA LEU A 94 -0.80 3.78 -12.22
C LEU A 94 -1.69 4.91 -12.78
N ILE A 95 -1.60 5.20 -14.08
CA ILE A 95 -2.40 6.24 -14.74
C ILE A 95 -3.91 5.94 -14.60
N MET A 96 -4.30 4.68 -14.81
CA MET A 96 -5.68 4.24 -14.62
C MET A 96 -6.14 4.44 -13.17
N THR A 97 -5.28 4.13 -12.19
CA THR A 97 -5.56 4.30 -10.77
C THR A 97 -5.76 5.78 -10.42
N LEU A 98 -4.84 6.64 -10.82
CA LEU A 98 -4.92 8.10 -10.63
C LEU A 98 -6.18 8.69 -11.26
N SER A 99 -6.48 8.26 -12.49
CA SER A 99 -7.69 8.68 -13.21
C SER A 99 -8.97 8.26 -12.49
N SER A 100 -9.02 7.02 -11.98
CA SER A 100 -10.17 6.48 -11.25
C SER A 100 -10.40 7.22 -9.93
N LEU A 101 -9.32 7.62 -9.26
CA LEU A 101 -9.38 8.39 -8.01
C LEU A 101 -9.60 9.89 -8.24
N THR A 102 -9.49 10.36 -9.48
CA THR A 102 -9.46 11.80 -9.82
C THR A 102 -8.38 12.53 -9.04
N ARG A 103 -7.19 11.92 -8.94
CA ARG A 103 -6.03 12.42 -8.19
C ARG A 103 -4.86 12.63 -9.14
N PRO A 104 -4.09 13.73 -9.01
CA PRO A 104 -2.88 13.92 -9.79
C PRO A 104 -1.69 13.09 -9.26
N MET A 105 -1.73 12.68 -7.98
CA MET A 105 -0.64 11.98 -7.31
C MET A 105 -1.18 10.99 -6.26
N LEU A 106 -0.48 9.87 -6.07
CA LEU A 106 -0.61 8.97 -4.94
C LEU A 106 0.50 9.20 -3.90
N ASP A 107 0.17 9.07 -2.62
CA ASP A 107 1.19 9.10 -1.57
C ASP A 107 2.05 7.84 -1.61
N PHE A 108 1.42 6.67 -1.77
CA PHE A 108 2.10 5.38 -1.87
C PHE A 108 1.62 4.57 -3.07
N TYR A 109 2.56 4.03 -3.84
CA TYR A 109 2.26 3.03 -4.85
C TYR A 109 3.16 1.81 -4.68
N CYS A 110 2.56 0.65 -4.42
CA CYS A 110 3.27 -0.56 -4.05
C CYS A 110 3.31 -1.58 -5.18
N LEU A 111 4.50 -1.98 -5.62
CA LEU A 111 4.69 -3.06 -6.59
C LEU A 111 4.33 -4.41 -5.96
N ARG A 112 3.40 -5.14 -6.57
CA ARG A 112 3.02 -6.49 -6.14
C ARG A 112 3.70 -7.55 -6.99
N ILE A 113 4.28 -8.54 -6.32
CA ILE A 113 4.93 -9.68 -6.96
C ILE A 113 4.63 -10.94 -6.16
N ARG A 114 4.22 -12.02 -6.83
CA ARG A 114 3.89 -13.32 -6.21
C ARG A 114 4.91 -14.41 -6.47
N ARG A 115 5.62 -14.30 -7.58
CA ARG A 115 6.59 -15.30 -8.02
C ARG A 115 7.92 -14.64 -8.39
N ALA A 116 8.94 -15.46 -8.56
CA ALA A 116 10.16 -14.99 -9.19
C ALA A 116 9.81 -14.39 -10.57
N VAL A 117 10.37 -13.22 -10.86
CA VAL A 117 10.28 -12.54 -12.15
C VAL A 117 11.66 -12.50 -12.78
N GLU A 118 11.69 -12.40 -14.10
CA GLU A 118 12.94 -12.21 -14.85
C GLU A 118 13.49 -10.80 -14.61
N GLU A 119 14.81 -10.63 -14.74
CA GLU A 119 15.50 -9.36 -14.49
C GLU A 119 14.91 -8.21 -15.32
N PHE A 120 14.61 -8.46 -16.60
CA PHE A 120 14.01 -7.45 -17.48
C PHE A 120 12.63 -6.98 -17.01
N GLN A 121 11.84 -7.85 -16.36
CA GLN A 121 10.51 -7.51 -15.85
C GLN A 121 10.64 -6.58 -14.65
N LEU A 122 11.60 -6.88 -13.77
CA LEU A 122 11.89 -6.04 -12.61
C LEU A 122 12.47 -4.69 -13.02
N ASP A 123 13.43 -4.67 -13.93
CA ASP A 123 14.07 -3.43 -14.40
C ASP A 123 13.06 -2.48 -15.04
N GLY A 124 12.16 -2.99 -15.88
CA GLY A 124 11.12 -2.17 -16.49
C GLY A 124 10.12 -1.64 -15.46
N ALA A 125 9.73 -2.47 -14.48
CA ALA A 125 8.85 -2.05 -13.40
C ALA A 125 9.50 -0.98 -12.50
N LEU A 126 10.77 -1.14 -12.14
CA LEU A 126 11.50 -0.17 -11.32
C LEU A 126 11.75 1.14 -12.05
N GLU A 127 12.06 1.09 -13.35
CA GLU A 127 12.16 2.29 -14.18
C GLU A 127 10.82 3.05 -14.20
N ALA A 128 9.69 2.35 -14.40
CA ALA A 128 8.37 2.99 -14.35
C ALA A 128 8.07 3.65 -13.01
N LEU A 129 8.44 3.02 -11.89
CA LEU A 129 8.26 3.58 -10.56
C LEU A 129 9.15 4.81 -10.34
N GLU A 130 10.38 4.79 -10.82
CA GLU A 130 11.29 5.93 -10.75
C GLU A 130 10.81 7.10 -11.61
N THR A 131 10.39 6.84 -12.85
CA THR A 131 9.79 7.84 -13.73
C THR A 131 8.54 8.44 -13.10
N ALA A 132 7.63 7.61 -12.57
CA ALA A 132 6.44 8.09 -11.89
C ALA A 132 6.75 8.99 -10.68
N ARG A 133 7.82 8.70 -9.95
CA ARG A 133 8.30 9.55 -8.84
C ARG A 133 8.84 10.88 -9.35
N GLN A 134 9.66 10.87 -10.41
CA GLN A 134 10.22 12.07 -11.02
C GLN A 134 9.14 12.99 -11.61
N ASP A 135 8.11 12.39 -12.20
CA ASP A 135 6.96 13.11 -12.77
C ASP A 135 5.96 13.59 -11.70
N GLY A 136 6.18 13.25 -10.42
CA GLY A 136 5.31 13.66 -9.32
C GLY A 136 3.96 12.92 -9.29
N LEU A 137 3.87 11.75 -9.91
CA LEU A 137 2.68 10.90 -9.92
C LEU A 137 2.58 10.03 -8.65
N VAL A 138 3.73 9.73 -8.03
CA VAL A 138 3.83 8.95 -6.80
C VAL A 138 4.85 9.61 -5.87
N ARG A 139 4.49 9.83 -4.61
CA ARG A 139 5.43 10.38 -3.62
C ARG A 139 6.40 9.32 -3.09
N MET A 140 5.89 8.15 -2.72
CA MET A 140 6.67 7.06 -2.12
C MET A 140 6.37 5.73 -2.80
N VAL A 141 7.42 4.93 -3.02
CA VAL A 141 7.30 3.64 -3.70
C VAL A 141 7.37 2.52 -2.67
N GLY A 142 6.47 1.54 -2.77
CA GLY A 142 6.43 0.40 -1.87
C GLY A 142 6.64 -0.94 -2.56
N PHE A 143 6.91 -1.96 -1.76
CA PHE A 143 6.93 -3.36 -2.18
C PHE A 143 5.87 -4.16 -1.43
N ALA A 144 5.05 -4.93 -2.14
CA ALA A 144 3.97 -5.74 -1.58
C ALA A 144 4.06 -7.20 -2.06
N PRO A 145 5.02 -7.98 -1.54
CA PRO A 145 5.19 -9.37 -1.95
C PRO A 145 4.00 -10.24 -1.51
N GLN A 146 3.61 -11.17 -2.38
CA GLN A 146 2.50 -12.09 -2.15
C GLN A 146 2.85 -13.50 -2.64
N GLY A 147 3.71 -14.22 -1.94
CA GLY A 147 4.14 -15.55 -2.37
C GLY A 147 5.28 -16.07 -1.52
N SER A 148 6.26 -16.74 -2.11
CA SER A 148 7.40 -17.26 -1.34
C SER A 148 8.35 -16.14 -0.89
N SER A 149 8.88 -16.25 0.33
CA SER A 149 9.93 -15.37 0.86
C SER A 149 11.18 -15.31 -0.03
N LEU A 150 11.55 -16.44 -0.65
CA LEU A 150 12.68 -16.52 -1.56
C LEU A 150 12.51 -15.60 -2.78
N ALA A 151 11.33 -15.61 -3.41
CA ALA A 151 11.03 -14.71 -4.53
C ALA A 151 11.06 -13.25 -4.08
N ALA A 152 10.55 -12.94 -2.88
CA ALA A 152 10.61 -11.57 -2.36
C ALA A 152 12.07 -11.12 -2.12
N MET A 153 12.92 -11.99 -1.56
CA MET A 153 14.35 -11.72 -1.35
C MET A 153 15.11 -11.51 -2.65
N SER A 154 14.91 -12.39 -3.63
CA SER A 154 15.69 -12.34 -4.87
C SER A 154 15.53 -10.99 -5.58
N LEU A 155 14.38 -10.35 -5.40
CA LEU A 155 14.04 -9.07 -5.99
C LEU A 155 14.57 -7.92 -5.15
N TRP A 156 14.43 -7.96 -3.83
CA TRP A 156 14.80 -6.81 -3.01
C TRP A 156 16.29 -6.74 -2.71
N GLN A 157 17.00 -7.87 -2.63
CA GLN A 157 18.43 -7.87 -2.29
C GLN A 157 19.28 -7.03 -3.26
N PHE A 158 18.86 -6.90 -4.52
CA PHE A 158 19.62 -6.17 -5.54
C PHE A 158 19.13 -4.73 -5.79
N HIS A 159 17.98 -4.33 -5.23
CA HIS A 159 17.36 -3.05 -5.56
C HIS A 159 16.96 -2.27 -4.30
N ASP A 160 17.55 -1.10 -4.05
CA ASP A 160 17.23 -0.23 -2.90
C ASP A 160 16.20 0.86 -3.24
N ALA A 161 15.16 0.49 -3.98
CA ALA A 161 14.20 1.42 -4.56
C ALA A 161 13.02 1.76 -3.64
N PHE A 162 12.76 0.96 -2.60
CA PHE A 162 11.51 1.02 -1.84
C PHE A 162 11.61 1.86 -0.58
N ASP A 163 10.56 2.63 -0.29
CA ASP A 163 10.41 3.44 0.92
C ASP A 163 9.62 2.69 1.99
N ILE A 164 8.71 1.81 1.57
CA ILE A 164 7.94 0.92 2.45
C ILE A 164 7.88 -0.52 1.91
N VAL A 165 7.63 -1.47 2.81
CA VAL A 165 7.23 -2.84 2.47
C VAL A 165 5.94 -3.22 3.20
N LEU A 166 5.03 -3.89 2.49
CA LEU A 166 3.83 -4.50 3.04
C LEU A 166 4.11 -5.98 3.34
N VAL A 167 4.28 -6.33 4.61
CA VAL A 167 4.63 -7.70 5.05
C VAL A 167 3.36 -8.43 5.48
N PRO A 168 2.96 -9.54 4.84
CA PRO A 168 1.80 -10.32 5.25
C PRO A 168 1.91 -10.78 6.70
N SER A 169 0.97 -10.35 7.55
CA SER A 169 0.90 -10.73 8.98
C SER A 169 0.73 -12.23 9.20
N SER A 170 0.17 -12.94 8.23
CA SER A 170 -0.04 -14.39 8.27
C SER A 170 1.18 -15.21 7.84
N ASP A 171 2.24 -14.56 7.34
CA ASP A 171 3.42 -15.25 6.80
C ASP A 171 4.67 -14.95 7.64
N ALA A 172 4.88 -15.78 8.66
CA ALA A 172 6.03 -15.66 9.56
C ALA A 172 7.38 -15.81 8.83
N VAL A 173 7.44 -16.68 7.81
CA VAL A 173 8.68 -16.93 7.07
C VAL A 173 9.06 -15.71 6.22
N MET A 174 8.07 -15.09 5.58
CA MET A 174 8.25 -13.80 4.89
C MET A 174 8.69 -12.71 5.87
N ALA A 175 8.09 -12.65 7.06
CA ALA A 175 8.41 -11.66 8.07
C ALA A 175 9.85 -11.79 8.60
N GLU A 176 10.27 -13.01 8.97
CA GLU A 176 11.65 -13.31 9.41
C GLU A 176 12.71 -12.91 8.37
N THR A 177 12.30 -12.90 7.10
CA THR A 177 13.16 -12.59 5.97
C THR A 177 13.20 -11.10 5.64
N LEU A 178 12.04 -10.46 5.52
CA LEU A 178 11.93 -9.09 5.00
C LEU A 178 12.10 -8.03 6.07
N VAL A 179 11.72 -8.30 7.32
CA VAL A 179 11.81 -7.29 8.40
C VAL A 179 13.27 -6.91 8.68
N PRO A 180 14.22 -7.85 8.84
CA PRO A 180 15.63 -7.48 9.01
C PRO A 180 16.19 -6.69 7.82
N LEU A 181 15.87 -7.12 6.59
CA LEU A 181 16.31 -6.42 5.37
C LEU A 181 15.75 -4.99 5.30
N ALA A 182 14.48 -4.81 5.65
CA ALA A 182 13.84 -3.50 5.72
C ALA A 182 14.53 -2.61 6.76
N GLN A 183 14.83 -3.14 7.95
CA GLN A 183 15.53 -2.41 9.01
C GLN A 183 16.93 -1.96 8.57
N ASP A 184 17.72 -2.87 7.99
CA ASP A 184 19.07 -2.56 7.48
C ASP A 184 19.06 -1.45 6.43
N ARG A 185 18.03 -1.42 5.58
CA ARG A 185 17.86 -0.41 4.53
C ARG A 185 17.05 0.82 4.96
N ARG A 186 16.61 0.87 6.22
CA ARG A 186 15.70 1.90 6.76
C ARG A 186 14.43 2.03 5.93
N VAL A 187 13.89 0.93 5.42
CA VAL A 187 12.59 0.87 4.75
C VAL A 187 11.49 0.69 5.79
N GLY A 188 10.39 1.42 5.64
CA GLY A 188 9.26 1.34 6.56
C GLY A 188 8.54 -0.01 6.44
N VAL A 189 8.27 -0.68 7.56
CA VAL A 189 7.49 -1.92 7.58
C VAL A 189 6.05 -1.60 7.92
N VAL A 190 5.13 -2.03 7.05
CA VAL A 190 3.69 -2.02 7.29
C VAL A 190 3.20 -3.46 7.27
N TRP A 191 2.61 -3.93 8.37
CA TRP A 191 2.01 -5.25 8.44
C TRP A 191 0.72 -5.29 7.65
N ASP A 192 0.57 -6.28 6.78
CA ASP A 192 -0.60 -6.47 5.95
C ASP A 192 -1.56 -7.48 6.61
N GLY A 193 -2.67 -6.97 7.12
CA GLY A 193 -3.69 -7.74 7.84
C GLY A 193 -3.37 -7.93 9.33
N GLY A 194 -4.24 -8.70 9.99
CA GLY A 194 -4.13 -8.98 11.42
C GLY A 194 -4.70 -7.89 12.32
N GLU A 195 -4.52 -8.05 13.62
CA GLU A 195 -4.86 -7.03 14.62
C GLU A 195 -3.72 -6.00 14.73
N PRO A 196 -4.03 -4.71 14.92
CA PRO A 196 -2.98 -3.70 15.00
C PRO A 196 -2.01 -3.94 16.16
N LEU A 197 -0.73 -3.99 15.85
CA LEU A 197 0.34 -4.16 16.82
C LEU A 197 0.73 -2.81 17.44
N ALA A 198 1.12 -2.83 18.72
CA ALA A 198 1.58 -1.63 19.39
C ALA A 198 2.85 -1.09 18.69
N ASN A 199 2.83 0.19 18.31
CA ASN A 199 3.96 0.89 17.68
C ASN A 199 4.41 0.33 16.32
N GLN A 200 3.57 -0.41 15.61
CA GLN A 200 3.89 -0.90 14.27
C GLN A 200 2.76 -0.54 13.31
N ALA A 201 3.11 0.00 12.15
CA ALA A 201 2.13 0.31 11.13
C ALA A 201 1.45 -0.99 10.69
N THR A 202 0.12 -1.05 10.81
CA THR A 202 -0.68 -2.22 10.45
C THR A 202 -1.82 -1.79 9.57
N LEU A 203 -1.94 -2.42 8.41
CA LEU A 203 -3.02 -2.24 7.48
C LEU A 203 -4.14 -3.22 7.82
N VAL A 204 -5.27 -2.69 8.29
CA VAL A 204 -6.46 -3.46 8.66
C VAL A 204 -7.57 -3.29 7.64
N THR A 205 -8.30 -4.35 7.34
CA THR A 205 -9.48 -4.29 6.48
C THR A 205 -10.64 -3.65 7.23
N VAL A 206 -11.31 -2.69 6.59
CA VAL A 206 -12.57 -2.09 7.05
C VAL A 206 -13.65 -2.26 5.99
N ARG A 207 -14.86 -2.59 6.44
CA ARG A 207 -16.05 -2.80 5.59
C ARG A 207 -17.27 -2.00 6.08
N SER A 208 -17.08 -1.17 7.11
CA SER A 208 -18.12 -0.33 7.70
C SER A 208 -17.50 0.83 8.49
N ALA A 209 -18.30 1.86 8.79
CA ALA A 209 -17.89 2.92 9.71
C ALA A 209 -17.60 2.39 11.13
N ALA A 210 -18.29 1.33 11.56
CA ALA A 210 -18.03 0.67 12.84
C ALA A 210 -16.64 0.01 12.89
N ASP A 211 -16.18 -0.60 11.79
CA ASP A 211 -14.82 -1.13 11.71
C ASP A 211 -13.78 0.00 11.83
N VAL A 212 -14.01 1.13 11.16
CA VAL A 212 -13.14 2.30 11.27
C VAL A 212 -13.05 2.77 12.73
N ALA A 213 -14.18 2.95 13.41
CA ALA A 213 -14.21 3.38 14.80
C ALA A 213 -13.48 2.37 15.71
N ARG A 214 -13.74 1.06 15.53
CA ARG A 214 -13.08 -0.02 16.28
C ARG A 214 -11.55 0.09 16.24
N TYR A 215 -10.98 0.37 15.08
CA TYR A 215 -9.51 0.39 14.93
C TYR A 215 -8.87 1.75 15.23
N THR A 216 -9.62 2.84 15.15
CA THR A 216 -9.06 4.21 15.24
C THR A 216 -9.37 4.92 16.57
N GLU A 217 -10.48 4.63 17.24
CA GLU A 217 -10.92 5.35 18.44
C GLU A 217 -10.45 4.73 19.77
N GLY A 218 -9.73 3.60 19.72
CA GLY A 218 -9.17 2.94 20.89
C GLY A 218 -10.20 2.13 21.67
N GLY A 219 -10.12 0.81 21.59
CA GLY A 219 -10.70 -0.09 22.60
C GLY A 219 -10.00 0.05 23.95
#